data_AF-A0A7X6I430-F1
#
_entry.id   AF-A0A7X6I430-F1
#
_cell.length_a   1.000
_cell.length_b   1.000
_cell.length_c   1.000
_cell.angle_alpha   90.00
_cell.angle_beta   90.00
_cell.angle_gamma   90.00
#
_symmetry.space_group_name_H-M   'P 1'
#
loop_
_entity.id
_entity.type
_entity.pdbx_description
1 polymer ?
#
loop_
_entity_poly.entity_id
_entity_poly.type
_entity_poly.pdbx_seq_one_letter_code
_entity_poly.pdbx_strand_id
1 'polypeptide(L)'
;MPKFQQALYQKNNETRLVNVERIPHEEDYEDFINHLYCPDENCDIKLVYARTRDGGYLKKIKGLEHADSCVYADDEVRVVSETVYIERNGNVSSEGISRRNKNTGKKLRDFLNPPEEKEKEQPDKIKRKNIKKKSVVTEDDSNKIGIRIKYDPDSEVSKEELEQGGRKTREPAFITVLLHQISERDANKNLSTVGLIKEVMVNKELSTASINVSFENTQAIFQLPPAFFNNSIRGLVKDQLFEYLDILGNYIKRKPDSLYINTLCQTHRIDMNKLVLYVYDPDFPSFILSSNPDREFKSLSTLASMISTNAI
;
A
#
# COMPACT_ATOMS: atom_id res chain seq x y z
N MET A 1 -13.92 11.38 10.15
CA MET A 1 -13.36 12.11 9.00
C MET A 1 -12.00 12.63 9.42
N PRO A 2 -11.01 12.67 8.53
CA PRO A 2 -9.74 13.33 8.83
C PRO A 2 -10.02 14.81 9.14
N LYS A 3 -9.43 15.31 10.24
CA LYS A 3 -9.65 16.66 10.78
C LYS A 3 -8.99 17.74 9.89
N PHE A 4 -7.91 17.37 9.22
CA PHE A 4 -7.14 18.25 8.32
C PHE A 4 -7.31 17.79 6.87
N GLN A 5 -7.69 18.71 5.99
CA GLN A 5 -7.74 18.49 4.54
C GLN A 5 -6.53 19.10 3.82
N GLN A 6 -5.84 20.03 4.48
CA GLN A 6 -4.66 20.75 4.02
C GLN A 6 -3.65 20.85 5.16
N ALA A 7 -2.39 21.12 4.82
CA ALA A 7 -1.32 21.52 5.73
C ALA A 7 -0.62 22.77 5.20
N LEU A 8 -0.02 23.54 6.10
CA LEU A 8 0.97 24.55 5.74
C LEU A 8 2.33 23.86 5.56
N TYR A 9 2.93 23.95 4.38
CA TYR A 9 4.33 23.58 4.16
C TYR A 9 5.21 24.79 4.45
N GLN A 10 6.27 24.61 5.24
CA GLN A 10 7.21 25.68 5.57
C GLN A 10 8.66 25.17 5.58
N LYS A 11 9.47 25.62 4.62
CA LYS A 11 10.92 25.29 4.54
C LYS A 11 11.66 26.41 3.81
N ASN A 12 12.82 26.83 4.31
CA ASN A 12 13.74 27.76 3.61
C ASN A 12 13.07 29.01 3.00
N ASN A 13 12.18 29.67 3.76
CA ASN A 13 11.36 30.83 3.35
C ASN A 13 10.28 30.56 2.29
N GLU A 14 10.10 29.31 1.85
CA GLU A 14 8.89 28.90 1.12
C GLU A 14 7.80 28.54 2.12
N THR A 15 6.65 29.19 1.98
CA THR A 15 5.44 28.89 2.74
C THR A 15 4.27 28.74 1.77
N ARG A 16 3.62 27.57 1.74
CA ARG A 16 2.42 27.33 0.90
C ARG A 16 1.46 26.34 1.52
N LEU A 17 0.17 26.47 1.21
CA LEU A 17 -0.83 25.47 1.57
C LEU A 17 -0.78 24.29 0.60
N VAL A 18 -0.83 23.07 1.15
CA VAL A 18 -0.79 21.84 0.37
C VAL A 18 -1.95 20.93 0.75
N ASN A 19 -2.71 20.52 -0.26
CA ASN A 19 -3.79 19.53 -0.13
C ASN A 19 -3.23 18.17 0.29
N VAL A 20 -3.91 17.47 1.19
CA VAL A 20 -3.51 16.12 1.64
C VAL A 20 -3.33 15.14 0.47
N GLU A 21 -4.16 15.27 -0.57
CA GLU A 21 -4.12 14.46 -1.78
C GLU A 21 -2.87 14.72 -2.64
N ARG A 22 -2.25 15.90 -2.52
CA ARG A 22 -1.05 16.31 -3.27
C ARG A 22 0.26 15.90 -2.60
N ILE A 23 0.28 15.77 -1.28
CA ILE A 23 1.48 15.37 -0.49
C ILE A 23 2.23 14.17 -1.11
N PRO A 24 1.58 13.09 -1.59
CA PRO A 24 2.27 11.97 -2.24
C PRO A 24 3.10 12.29 -3.49
N HIS A 25 2.84 13.41 -4.16
CA HIS A 25 3.41 13.82 -5.44
C HIS A 25 4.54 14.83 -5.30
N GLU A 26 4.86 15.25 -4.08
CA GLU A 26 5.88 16.25 -3.81
C GLU A 26 7.28 15.66 -4.01
N GLU A 27 8.17 16.46 -4.60
CA GLU A 27 9.58 16.15 -4.72
C GLU A 27 10.21 16.02 -3.32
N ASP A 28 11.23 15.15 -3.20
CA ASP A 28 11.87 14.83 -1.93
C ASP A 28 10.86 14.52 -0.81
N TYR A 29 9.85 13.71 -1.14
CA TYR A 29 8.71 13.36 -0.28
C TYR A 29 9.07 13.15 1.20
N GLU A 30 10.17 12.45 1.49
CA GLU A 30 10.59 12.17 2.87
C GLU A 30 10.98 13.44 3.64
N ASP A 31 11.68 14.37 3.00
CA ASP A 31 11.97 15.68 3.57
C ASP A 31 10.71 16.54 3.62
N PHE A 32 9.90 16.54 2.55
CA PHE A 32 8.67 17.31 2.46
C PHE A 32 7.72 17.04 3.64
N ILE A 33 7.47 15.78 3.98
CA ILE A 33 6.55 15.42 5.08
C ILE A 33 7.05 15.84 6.47
N ASN A 34 8.33 16.19 6.61
CA ASN A 34 8.90 16.68 7.87
C ASN A 34 8.69 18.18 8.08
N HIS A 35 8.09 18.90 7.12
CA HIS A 35 7.89 20.34 7.13
C HIS A 35 6.41 20.74 7.03
N LEU A 36 5.52 19.89 7.54
CA LEU A 36 4.07 20.09 7.51
C LEU A 36 3.55 20.63 8.85
N TYR A 37 2.76 21.69 8.80
CA TYR A 37 2.24 22.43 9.94
C TYR A 37 0.72 22.65 9.83
N CYS A 38 0.12 23.09 10.93
CA CYS A 38 -1.28 23.47 10.99
C CYS A 38 -1.57 24.55 9.93
N PRO A 39 -2.67 24.44 9.17
CA PRO A 39 -3.01 25.46 8.16
C PRO A 39 -3.57 26.76 8.77
N ASP A 40 -3.79 26.81 10.09
CA ASP A 40 -4.23 28.02 10.78
C ASP A 40 -3.03 28.95 10.99
N GLU A 41 -3.15 30.21 10.54
CA GLU A 41 -2.09 31.23 10.61
C GLU A 41 -1.63 31.53 12.05
N ASN A 42 -2.48 31.23 13.05
CA ASN A 42 -2.16 31.45 14.46
C ASN A 42 -1.68 30.17 15.16
N CYS A 43 -1.30 29.13 14.41
CA CYS A 43 -0.90 27.86 14.99
C CYS A 43 0.31 27.23 14.30
N ASP A 44 1.43 27.17 15.02
CA ASP A 44 2.69 26.58 14.53
C ASP A 44 2.83 25.07 14.84
N ILE A 45 1.70 24.38 15.07
CA ILE A 45 1.77 22.95 15.37
C ILE A 45 2.26 22.16 14.17
N LYS A 46 3.28 21.34 14.40
CA LYS A 46 3.74 20.35 13.44
C LYS A 46 2.73 19.21 13.29
N LEU A 47 2.40 18.91 12.04
CA LEU A 47 1.56 17.78 11.66
C LEU A 47 2.40 16.60 11.18
N VAL A 48 1.87 15.41 11.37
CA VAL A 48 2.45 14.15 10.89
C VAL A 48 1.53 13.58 9.83
N TYR A 49 2.07 13.33 8.65
CA TYR A 49 1.37 12.61 7.59
C TYR A 49 1.42 11.10 7.86
N ALA A 50 0.27 10.53 8.22
CA ALA A 50 0.09 9.12 8.46
C ALA A 50 -0.44 8.42 7.19
N ARG A 51 0.37 7.52 6.64
CA ARG A 51 0.02 6.68 5.49
C ARG A 51 -0.97 5.58 5.88
N THR A 52 -1.92 5.31 4.99
CA THR A 52 -2.95 4.25 5.12
C THR A 52 -3.10 3.49 3.80
N ARG A 53 -4.01 2.51 3.76
CA ARG A 53 -4.27 1.70 2.56
C ARG A 53 -4.94 2.49 1.42
N ASP A 54 -5.69 3.54 1.75
CA ASP A 54 -6.54 4.28 0.81
C ASP A 54 -6.02 5.72 0.54
N GLY A 55 -4.80 6.02 1.01
CA GLY A 55 -4.21 7.36 0.97
C GLY A 55 -3.48 7.68 2.27
N GLY A 56 -3.43 8.93 2.68
CA GLY A 56 -2.94 9.33 3.99
C GLY A 56 -3.82 10.37 4.64
N TYR A 57 -3.54 10.66 5.89
CA TYR A 57 -4.18 11.72 6.64
C TYR A 57 -3.15 12.42 7.51
N LEU A 58 -3.41 13.69 7.80
CA LEU A 58 -2.59 14.44 8.75
C LEU A 58 -3.16 14.24 10.14
N LYS A 59 -2.26 14.13 11.11
CA LYS A 59 -2.57 14.13 12.54
C LYS A 59 -1.57 14.99 13.28
N LYS A 60 -1.98 15.59 14.38
CA LYS A 60 -1.03 16.21 15.29
C LYS A 60 -0.21 15.16 16.03
N ILE A 61 0.94 15.57 16.56
CA ILE A 61 1.74 14.76 17.46
C ILE A 61 1.01 14.63 18.80
N LYS A 62 0.99 13.43 19.38
CA LYS A 62 0.34 13.19 20.67
C LYS A 62 1.06 14.00 21.76
N GLY A 63 0.31 14.78 22.53
CA GLY A 63 0.85 15.64 23.59
C GLY A 63 1.21 17.06 23.16
N LEU A 64 1.06 17.42 21.87
CA LEU A 64 1.10 18.80 21.43
C LEU A 64 -0.32 19.37 21.34
N GLU A 65 -0.50 20.57 21.86
CA GLU A 65 -1.79 21.28 21.91
C GLU A 65 -1.77 22.47 20.97
N HIS A 66 -2.83 22.59 20.17
CA HIS A 66 -2.97 23.74 19.30
C HIS A 66 -3.12 24.99 20.17
N ALA A 67 -2.83 26.17 19.60
CA ALA A 67 -3.17 27.42 20.27
C ALA A 67 -4.67 27.44 20.59
N ASP A 68 -5.06 28.06 21.69
CA ASP A 68 -6.47 28.09 22.15
C ASP A 68 -7.43 28.70 21.11
N SER A 69 -6.91 29.59 20.27
CA SER A 69 -7.63 30.23 19.17
C SER A 69 -7.69 29.40 17.88
N CYS A 70 -7.05 28.24 17.84
CA CYS A 70 -6.94 27.44 16.63
C CYS A 70 -8.26 26.73 16.33
N VAL A 71 -8.70 26.81 15.07
CA VAL A 71 -9.92 26.13 14.58
C VAL A 71 -9.83 24.60 14.74
N TYR A 72 -8.62 24.07 14.89
CA TYR A 72 -8.34 22.64 15.07
C TYR A 72 -8.03 22.24 16.52
N ALA A 73 -8.32 23.06 17.53
CA ALA A 73 -8.06 22.71 18.93
C ALA A 73 -8.97 21.58 19.47
N ASP A 74 -10.21 21.42 18.96
CA ASP A 74 -11.21 20.49 19.51
C ASP A 74 -10.86 19.01 19.30
N ASP A 75 -10.35 18.36 20.35
CA ASP A 75 -10.14 16.92 20.40
C ASP A 75 -11.26 16.24 21.19
N GLU A 76 -12.40 15.96 20.52
CA GLU A 76 -13.33 14.97 21.07
C GLU A 76 -12.63 13.61 21.15
N VAL A 77 -12.33 13.17 22.37
CA VAL A 77 -11.79 11.84 22.65
C VAL A 77 -12.84 10.81 22.28
N ARG A 78 -12.72 10.23 21.08
CA ARG A 78 -13.53 9.08 20.68
C ARG A 78 -13.15 7.88 21.53
N VAL A 79 -14.04 7.50 22.44
CA VAL A 79 -13.96 6.20 23.12
C VAL A 79 -14.18 5.11 22.07
N VAL A 80 -13.13 4.38 21.73
CA VAL A 80 -13.19 3.24 20.81
C VAL A 80 -13.35 1.98 21.65
N SER A 81 -14.34 1.14 21.34
CA SER A 81 -14.48 -0.19 21.95
C SER A 81 -13.23 -1.03 21.67
N GLU A 82 -12.58 -1.54 22.72
CA GLU A 82 -11.42 -2.43 22.56
C GLU A 82 -11.86 -3.81 22.06
N THR A 83 -11.18 -4.31 21.03
CA THR A 83 -11.31 -5.69 20.55
C THR A 83 -9.97 -6.37 20.82
N VAL A 84 -9.98 -7.45 21.59
CA VAL A 84 -8.78 -8.24 21.87
C VAL A 84 -8.55 -9.17 20.68
N TYR A 85 -7.36 -9.13 20.09
CA TYR A 85 -6.99 -9.99 18.97
C TYR A 85 -6.05 -11.10 19.41
N ILE A 86 -6.38 -12.33 19.05
CA ILE A 86 -5.45 -13.47 19.13
C ILE A 86 -4.66 -13.50 17.83
N GLU A 87 -3.33 -13.50 17.92
CA GLU A 87 -2.47 -13.59 16.73
C GLU A 87 -2.30 -15.05 16.28
N ARG A 88 -2.43 -15.30 14.98
CA ARG A 88 -2.15 -16.58 14.33
C ARG A 88 -1.28 -16.35 13.10
N ASN A 89 -0.34 -17.25 12.82
CA ASN A 89 0.42 -17.19 11.58
C ASN A 89 -0.46 -17.58 10.40
N GLY A 90 -0.15 -17.03 9.22
CA GLY A 90 -0.90 -17.36 8.02
C GLY A 90 -0.67 -16.50 6.80
N ASN A 91 -0.97 -17.05 5.63
CA ASN A 91 -0.92 -16.36 4.33
C ASN A 91 -2.13 -15.42 4.10
N VAL A 92 -2.13 -14.71 2.98
CA VAL A 92 -3.14 -13.75 2.52
C VAL A 92 -4.09 -14.47 1.57
N SER A 93 -5.40 -14.24 1.69
CA SER A 93 -6.36 -14.83 0.76
C SER A 93 -6.22 -14.26 -0.66
N SER A 94 -6.62 -15.03 -1.67
CA SER A 94 -6.63 -14.57 -3.08
C SER A 94 -7.46 -13.29 -3.30
N GLU A 95 -8.59 -13.16 -2.61
CA GLU A 95 -9.40 -11.93 -2.59
C GLU A 95 -8.66 -10.77 -1.93
N GLY A 96 -7.97 -11.06 -0.83
CA GLY A 96 -7.08 -10.14 -0.16
C GLY A 96 -5.98 -9.61 -1.08
N ILE A 97 -5.30 -10.49 -1.82
CA ILE A 97 -4.26 -10.13 -2.79
C ILE A 97 -4.87 -9.22 -3.87
N SER A 98 -5.95 -9.68 -4.50
CA SER A 98 -6.66 -8.95 -5.56
C SER A 98 -7.08 -7.54 -5.12
N ARG A 99 -7.63 -7.39 -3.93
CA ARG A 99 -8.02 -6.07 -3.38
C ARG A 99 -6.83 -5.15 -3.19
N ARG A 100 -5.71 -5.66 -2.66
CA ARG A 100 -4.50 -4.85 -2.43
C ARG A 100 -3.87 -4.44 -3.76
N ASN A 101 -3.81 -5.35 -4.73
CA ASN A 101 -3.34 -5.02 -6.07
C ASN A 101 -4.21 -3.97 -6.73
N LYS A 102 -5.54 -4.09 -6.65
CA LYS A 102 -6.47 -3.06 -7.15
C LYS A 102 -6.23 -1.69 -6.51
N ASN A 103 -6.00 -1.64 -5.19
CA ASN A 103 -5.72 -0.39 -4.48
C ASN A 103 -4.40 0.25 -4.91
N THR A 104 -3.34 -0.54 -5.05
CA THR A 104 -2.03 -0.05 -5.49
C THR A 104 -2.05 0.37 -6.96
N GLY A 105 -2.74 -0.37 -7.83
CA GLY A 105 -2.98 0.02 -9.22
C GLY A 105 -3.81 1.30 -9.34
N LYS A 106 -4.82 1.48 -8.48
CA LYS A 106 -5.54 2.76 -8.39
C LYS A 106 -4.61 3.89 -7.96
N LYS A 107 -3.76 3.67 -6.94
CA LYS A 107 -2.80 4.67 -6.49
C LYS A 107 -1.79 5.05 -7.58
N LEU A 108 -1.33 4.09 -8.39
CA LEU A 108 -0.53 4.36 -9.58
C LEU A 108 -1.29 5.25 -10.58
N ARG A 109 -2.52 4.88 -10.94
CA ARG A 109 -3.33 5.66 -11.90
C ARG A 109 -3.63 7.07 -11.41
N ASP A 110 -4.02 7.21 -10.13
CA ASP A 110 -4.26 8.49 -9.49
C ASP A 110 -2.97 9.33 -9.45
N PHE A 111 -1.79 8.71 -9.38
CA PHE A 111 -0.51 9.42 -9.43
C PHE A 111 -0.14 9.86 -10.84
N LEU A 112 -0.26 8.98 -11.83
CA LEU A 112 0.04 9.27 -13.23
C LEU A 112 -0.95 10.27 -13.84
N ASN A 113 -2.21 10.21 -13.40
CA ASN A 113 -3.27 11.12 -13.81
C ASN A 113 -3.95 11.67 -12.55
N PRO A 114 -3.35 12.70 -11.90
CA PRO A 114 -3.92 13.32 -10.73
C PRO A 114 -5.36 13.76 -11.02
N PRO A 115 -6.34 13.37 -10.19
CA PRO A 115 -7.70 13.83 -10.38
C PRO A 115 -7.70 15.36 -10.37
N GLU A 116 -8.42 15.97 -11.31
CA GLU A 116 -8.62 17.42 -11.32
C GLU A 116 -9.14 17.83 -9.94
N GLU A 117 -8.57 18.92 -9.41
CA GLU A 117 -9.04 19.55 -8.18
C GLU A 117 -10.44 20.05 -8.45
N LYS A 118 -11.43 19.19 -8.22
CA LYS A 118 -12.77 19.68 -8.01
C LYS A 118 -12.66 20.56 -6.79
N GLU A 119 -12.81 21.87 -6.98
CA GLU A 119 -13.22 22.77 -5.91
C GLU A 119 -14.37 22.06 -5.22
N LYS A 120 -14.08 21.43 -4.09
CA LYS A 120 -15.12 20.88 -3.24
C LYS A 120 -15.74 22.15 -2.68
N GLU A 121 -16.73 22.68 -3.39
CA GLU A 121 -17.69 23.64 -2.85
C GLU A 121 -17.95 23.18 -1.41
N GLN A 122 -17.70 24.07 -0.47
CA GLN A 122 -17.93 23.81 0.95
C GLN A 122 -19.25 23.05 1.07
N PRO A 123 -19.32 21.91 1.77
CA PRO A 123 -20.52 21.10 1.77
C PRO A 123 -21.60 21.79 2.61
N ASP A 124 -22.30 22.77 2.03
CA ASP A 124 -23.58 23.31 2.49
C ASP A 124 -24.75 22.36 2.23
N LYS A 125 -24.45 21.07 2.03
CA LYS A 125 -25.46 20.02 2.03
C LYS A 125 -25.19 19.09 3.19
N ILE A 126 -25.89 19.40 4.28
CA ILE A 126 -26.30 18.47 5.34
C ILE A 126 -26.78 17.19 4.65
N LYS A 127 -25.87 16.24 4.42
CA LYS A 127 -26.22 14.89 4.01
C LYS A 127 -27.06 14.35 5.16
N ARG A 128 -28.36 14.15 4.91
CA ARG A 128 -29.29 13.49 5.83
C ARG A 128 -28.56 12.28 6.43
N LYS A 129 -28.20 12.38 7.70
CA LYS A 129 -27.63 11.28 8.46
C LYS A 129 -28.67 10.18 8.37
N ASN A 130 -28.40 9.12 7.61
CA ASN A 130 -29.02 7.84 7.90
C ASN A 130 -28.55 7.48 9.30
N ILE A 131 -29.41 7.77 10.28
CA ILE A 131 -29.26 7.32 11.65
C ILE A 131 -29.35 5.80 11.57
N LYS A 132 -28.19 5.14 11.40
CA LYS A 132 -28.07 3.75 11.84
C LYS A 132 -28.47 3.79 13.30
N LYS A 133 -29.58 3.12 13.65
CA LYS A 133 -30.03 2.96 15.03
C LYS A 133 -28.79 2.62 15.86
N LYS A 134 -28.44 3.50 16.81
CA LYS A 134 -27.52 3.16 17.89
C LYS A 134 -28.14 1.92 18.52
N SER A 135 -27.52 0.76 18.34
CA SER A 135 -27.79 -0.37 19.21
C SER A 135 -27.53 0.14 20.62
N VAL A 136 -28.58 0.12 21.45
CA VAL A 136 -28.47 0.33 22.88
C VAL A 136 -27.36 -0.61 23.34
N VAL A 137 -26.29 -0.05 23.90
CA VAL A 137 -25.25 -0.83 24.57
C VAL A 137 -25.91 -1.31 25.85
N THR A 138 -26.49 -2.50 25.81
CA THR A 138 -26.72 -3.29 27.02
C THR A 138 -25.35 -3.61 27.62
N GLU A 139 -25.24 -3.60 28.95
CA GLU A 139 -24.04 -3.85 29.78
C GLU A 139 -23.41 -5.24 29.60
N ASP A 140 -23.72 -5.94 28.50
CA ASP A 140 -23.35 -7.32 28.20
C ASP A 140 -22.52 -7.43 26.90
N ASP A 141 -21.87 -6.34 26.47
CA ASP A 141 -20.96 -6.36 25.32
C ASP A 141 -19.61 -6.95 25.74
N SER A 142 -19.64 -8.24 26.05
CA SER A 142 -18.50 -9.13 26.29
C SER A 142 -17.35 -8.80 25.33
N ASN A 143 -16.12 -8.76 25.88
CA ASN A 143 -14.87 -8.56 25.15
C ASN A 143 -14.89 -9.34 23.81
N LYS A 144 -15.00 -8.61 22.70
CA LYS A 144 -15.00 -9.23 21.36
C LYS A 144 -13.59 -9.76 21.09
N ILE A 145 -13.47 -11.08 21.00
CA ILE A 145 -12.22 -11.75 20.62
C ILE A 145 -12.19 -11.88 19.09
N GLY A 146 -11.24 -11.20 18.45
CA GLY A 146 -10.94 -11.34 17.02
C GLY A 146 -9.69 -12.18 16.77
N ILE A 147 -9.47 -12.59 15.52
CA ILE A 147 -8.23 -13.26 15.09
C ILE A 147 -7.46 -12.30 14.19
N ARG A 148 -6.18 -12.07 14.48
CA ARG A 148 -5.27 -11.29 13.62
C ARG A 148 -4.27 -12.25 12.99
N ILE A 149 -4.19 -12.24 11.67
CA ILE A 149 -3.21 -13.06 10.96
C ILE A 149 -1.90 -12.29 10.86
N LYS A 150 -0.82 -12.88 11.35
CA LYS A 150 0.56 -12.46 11.12
C LYS A 150 1.03 -13.16 9.85
N TYR A 151 1.49 -12.37 8.87
CA TYR A 151 1.92 -12.93 7.60
C TYR A 151 3.08 -13.91 7.81
N ASP A 152 2.87 -15.12 7.32
CA ASP A 152 3.87 -16.18 7.25
C ASP A 152 3.74 -16.85 5.87
N PRO A 153 4.75 -16.76 5.00
CA PRO A 153 4.68 -17.26 3.65
C PRO A 153 4.53 -18.78 3.58
N ASP A 154 4.98 -19.52 4.61
CA ASP A 154 5.00 -20.98 4.61
C ASP A 154 3.78 -21.59 5.34
N SER A 155 2.89 -20.75 5.86
CA SER A 155 1.68 -21.17 6.57
C SER A 155 0.44 -21.03 5.69
N GLU A 156 -0.22 -22.15 5.37
CA GLU A 156 -1.55 -22.11 4.75
C GLU A 156 -2.60 -21.61 5.74
N VAL A 157 -3.57 -20.83 5.24
CA VAL A 157 -4.75 -20.48 6.02
C VAL A 157 -5.98 -20.91 5.26
N SER A 158 -6.62 -21.96 5.75
CA SER A 158 -7.95 -22.35 5.30
C SER A 158 -8.94 -21.23 5.65
N LYS A 159 -9.71 -20.76 4.65
CA LYS A 159 -10.87 -19.88 4.90
C LYS A 159 -11.88 -20.55 5.84
N GLU A 160 -12.03 -21.88 5.75
CA GLU A 160 -12.93 -22.63 6.63
C GLU A 160 -12.49 -22.60 8.10
N GLU A 161 -11.19 -22.60 8.41
CA GLU A 161 -10.69 -22.44 9.79
C GLU A 161 -10.87 -21.02 10.35
N LEU A 162 -10.86 -20.00 9.49
CA LEU A 162 -11.00 -18.59 9.89
C LEU A 162 -12.46 -18.17 10.12
N GLU A 163 -13.41 -18.85 9.50
CA GLU A 163 -14.85 -18.55 9.59
C GLU A 163 -15.58 -19.39 10.65
N GLN A 164 -14.93 -20.42 11.20
CA GLN A 164 -15.46 -21.20 12.32
C GLN A 164 -15.70 -20.32 13.56
N GLY A 165 -16.98 -20.14 13.91
CA GLY A 165 -17.41 -19.50 15.16
C GLY A 165 -17.75 -18.02 15.08
N GLY A 166 -17.94 -17.43 13.88
CA GLY A 166 -18.44 -16.05 13.73
C GLY A 166 -17.49 -14.95 14.22
N ARG A 167 -16.20 -15.27 14.42
CA ARG A 167 -15.18 -14.34 14.89
C ARG A 167 -14.69 -13.45 13.74
N LYS A 168 -14.46 -12.16 14.01
CA LYS A 168 -13.89 -11.24 13.02
C LYS A 168 -12.41 -11.56 12.80
N THR A 169 -12.07 -12.02 11.61
CA THR A 169 -10.70 -12.23 11.18
C THR A 169 -10.13 -10.99 10.49
N ARG A 170 -8.89 -10.64 10.83
CA ARG A 170 -8.15 -9.53 10.24
C ARG A 170 -6.90 -10.06 9.53
N GLU A 171 -6.93 -10.04 8.21
CA GLU A 171 -5.79 -10.39 7.35
C GLU A 171 -4.55 -9.53 7.65
N PRO A 172 -3.34 -10.02 7.30
CA PRO A 172 -2.11 -9.26 7.48
C PRO A 172 -2.18 -7.91 6.76
N ALA A 173 -1.70 -6.86 7.42
CA ALA A 173 -1.70 -5.53 6.82
C ALA A 173 -0.54 -5.39 5.85
N PHE A 174 -0.84 -4.97 4.63
CA PHE A 174 0.13 -4.46 3.67
C PHE A 174 -0.16 -2.98 3.48
N ILE A 175 0.83 -2.13 3.70
CA ILE A 175 0.69 -0.68 3.57
C ILE A 175 0.93 -0.30 2.11
N THR A 176 -0.03 0.38 1.49
CA THR A 176 0.08 0.79 0.09
C THR A 176 0.95 2.04 -0.04
N VAL A 177 2.12 1.90 -0.63
CA VAL A 177 3.13 2.96 -0.79
C VAL A 177 3.69 2.94 -2.21
N LEU A 178 3.90 4.12 -2.81
CA LEU A 178 4.65 4.21 -4.06
C LEU A 178 6.15 4.06 -3.74
N LEU A 179 6.95 3.60 -4.72
CA LEU A 179 8.35 3.24 -4.48
C LEU A 179 9.15 4.41 -3.89
N HIS A 180 8.97 5.62 -4.43
CA HIS A 180 9.64 6.85 -4.00
C HIS A 180 9.23 7.34 -2.61
N GLN A 181 8.20 6.73 -2.02
CA GLN A 181 7.73 7.04 -0.67
C GLN A 181 8.30 6.09 0.39
N ILE A 182 9.02 5.05 -0.02
CA ILE A 182 9.62 4.09 0.91
C ILE A 182 10.81 4.75 1.58
N SER A 183 10.90 4.58 2.90
CA SER A 183 11.92 5.19 3.76
C SER A 183 12.31 4.21 4.86
N GLU A 184 13.31 4.52 5.67
CA GLU A 184 13.73 3.69 6.81
C GLU A 184 12.58 3.36 7.79
N ARG A 185 11.58 4.25 7.88
CA ARG A 185 10.36 4.03 8.69
C ARG A 185 9.57 2.81 8.24
N ASP A 186 9.79 2.34 7.02
CA ASP A 186 9.11 1.18 6.46
C ASP A 186 9.82 -0.14 6.73
N ALA A 187 10.98 -0.14 7.39
CA ALA A 187 11.73 -1.36 7.71
C ALA A 187 10.89 -2.38 8.51
N ASN A 188 11.09 -3.67 8.20
CA ASN A 188 10.38 -4.81 8.79
C ASN A 188 8.86 -4.75 8.65
N LYS A 189 8.35 -4.15 7.55
CA LYS A 189 6.92 -4.06 7.25
C LYS A 189 6.56 -4.77 5.95
N ASN A 190 5.30 -5.18 5.90
CA ASN A 190 4.62 -5.64 4.70
C ASN A 190 4.11 -4.44 3.90
N LEU A 191 4.53 -4.33 2.63
CA LEU A 191 4.20 -3.23 1.75
C LEU A 191 3.48 -3.74 0.49
N SER A 192 2.56 -2.94 -0.03
CA SER A 192 2.08 -3.08 -1.40
C SER A 192 2.60 -1.90 -2.19
N THR A 193 3.36 -2.16 -3.24
CA THR A 193 4.06 -1.13 -3.99
C THR A 193 4.10 -1.45 -5.47
N VAL A 194 4.58 -0.50 -6.26
CA VAL A 194 4.60 -0.55 -7.71
C VAL A 194 5.91 0.02 -8.23
N GLY A 195 6.43 -0.57 -9.30
CA GLY A 195 7.58 -0.05 -10.02
C GLY A 195 7.55 -0.43 -11.49
N LEU A 196 8.16 0.38 -12.34
CA LEU A 196 8.37 0.11 -13.75
C LEU A 196 9.47 -0.93 -13.90
N ILE A 197 9.21 -2.02 -14.61
CA ILE A 197 10.18 -3.11 -14.77
C ILE A 197 11.29 -2.67 -15.72
N LYS A 198 12.54 -2.73 -15.25
CA LYS A 198 13.73 -2.41 -16.02
C LYS A 198 14.46 -3.67 -16.47
N GLU A 199 14.54 -4.67 -15.62
CA GLU A 199 15.24 -5.91 -15.91
C GLU A 199 14.69 -7.07 -15.10
N VAL A 200 14.74 -8.28 -15.66
CA VAL A 200 14.43 -9.52 -14.97
C VAL A 200 15.63 -10.44 -15.09
N MET A 201 16.13 -10.91 -13.94
CA MET A 201 17.24 -11.85 -13.84
C MET A 201 16.75 -13.12 -13.12
N VAL A 202 17.02 -14.28 -13.72
CA VAL A 202 16.59 -15.58 -13.22
C VAL A 202 17.82 -16.42 -12.89
N ASN A 203 17.83 -17.05 -11.71
CA ASN A 203 18.83 -18.03 -11.30
C ASN A 203 18.14 -19.35 -10.93
N LYS A 204 18.11 -20.27 -11.91
CA LYS A 204 17.45 -21.58 -11.78
C LYS A 204 18.15 -22.49 -10.76
N GLU A 205 19.47 -22.39 -10.65
CA GLU A 205 20.28 -23.20 -9.71
C GLU A 205 19.93 -22.88 -8.26
N LEU A 206 19.93 -21.60 -7.89
CA LEU A 206 19.61 -21.15 -6.53
C LEU A 206 18.11 -21.04 -6.29
N SER A 207 17.29 -21.30 -7.30
CA SER A 207 15.84 -21.12 -7.25
C SER A 207 15.44 -19.70 -6.86
N THR A 208 16.09 -18.72 -7.45
CA THR A 208 15.84 -17.31 -7.16
C THR A 208 15.68 -16.52 -8.45
N ALA A 209 15.04 -15.36 -8.32
CA ALA A 209 15.02 -14.36 -9.37
C ALA A 209 15.00 -12.97 -8.76
N SER A 210 15.29 -11.97 -9.57
CA SER A 210 15.22 -10.57 -9.18
C SER A 210 14.65 -9.75 -10.31
N ILE A 211 13.79 -8.79 -9.96
CA ILE A 211 13.20 -7.85 -10.90
C ILE A 211 13.67 -6.45 -10.50
N ASN A 212 14.53 -5.86 -11.31
CA ASN A 212 14.96 -4.48 -11.12
C ASN A 212 13.82 -3.57 -11.57
N VAL A 213 13.42 -2.66 -10.70
CA VAL A 213 12.33 -1.72 -10.95
C VAL A 213 12.76 -0.29 -10.64
N SER A 214 12.08 0.67 -11.26
CA SER A 214 12.20 2.07 -10.87
C SER A 214 10.85 2.76 -10.85
N PHE A 215 10.72 3.81 -10.05
CA PHE A 215 9.57 4.70 -10.08
C PHE A 215 10.01 6.05 -9.55
N GLU A 216 9.71 7.13 -10.29
CA GLU A 216 10.33 8.44 -10.09
C GLU A 216 11.87 8.31 -10.02
N ASN A 217 12.49 8.97 -9.04
CA ASN A 217 13.92 8.96 -8.77
C ASN A 217 14.40 7.73 -7.96
N THR A 218 13.54 6.77 -7.67
CA THR A 218 13.87 5.63 -6.80
C THR A 218 13.99 4.33 -7.59
N GLN A 219 15.07 3.58 -7.32
CA GLN A 219 15.31 2.24 -7.86
C GLN A 219 15.19 1.19 -6.76
N ALA A 220 14.69 0.01 -7.11
CA ALA A 220 14.59 -1.11 -6.19
C ALA A 220 14.76 -2.46 -6.90
N ILE A 221 15.00 -3.48 -6.10
CA ILE A 221 15.05 -4.88 -6.54
C ILE A 221 13.92 -5.62 -5.84
N PHE A 222 12.98 -6.15 -6.61
CA PHE A 222 12.04 -7.14 -6.10
C PHE A 222 12.73 -8.51 -6.12
N GLN A 223 13.18 -8.94 -4.95
CA GLN A 223 13.84 -10.23 -4.76
C GLN A 223 12.77 -11.33 -4.67
N LEU A 224 12.90 -12.33 -5.53
CA LEU A 224 12.09 -13.55 -5.52
C LEU A 224 12.95 -14.67 -4.89
N PRO A 225 12.84 -14.93 -3.58
CA PRO A 225 13.61 -15.96 -2.88
C PRO A 225 13.07 -17.37 -3.20
N PRO A 226 13.72 -18.45 -2.75
CA PRO A 226 13.26 -19.82 -3.04
C PRO A 226 11.81 -20.11 -2.66
N ALA A 227 11.32 -19.49 -1.58
CA ALA A 227 9.92 -19.60 -1.15
C ALA A 227 8.92 -19.16 -2.24
N PHE A 228 9.25 -18.16 -3.07
CA PHE A 228 8.41 -17.73 -4.20
C PHE A 228 8.11 -18.85 -5.19
N PHE A 229 9.05 -19.78 -5.36
CA PHE A 229 8.92 -20.89 -6.30
C PHE A 229 8.26 -22.13 -5.70
N ASN A 230 8.02 -22.12 -4.39
CA ASN A 230 7.43 -23.23 -3.65
C ASN A 230 6.00 -22.92 -3.19
N ASN A 231 5.64 -21.63 -3.02
CA ASN A 231 4.39 -21.20 -2.40
C ASN A 231 3.39 -20.67 -3.44
N SER A 232 2.80 -21.51 -4.29
CA SER A 232 1.78 -21.07 -5.26
C SER A 232 0.37 -21.52 -4.85
N ILE A 233 -0.55 -20.58 -4.58
CA ILE A 233 -1.97 -20.89 -4.30
C ILE A 233 -2.59 -21.62 -5.51
N ARG A 234 -2.12 -21.33 -6.73
CA ARG A 234 -2.59 -21.96 -7.97
C ARG A 234 -1.93 -23.30 -8.33
N GLY A 235 -1.06 -23.83 -7.47
CA GLY A 235 -0.34 -25.09 -7.74
C GLY A 235 0.60 -25.04 -8.96
N LEU A 236 1.14 -23.86 -9.31
CA LEU A 236 2.10 -23.73 -10.40
C LEU A 236 3.38 -24.49 -10.07
N VAL A 237 3.87 -25.27 -11.03
CA VAL A 237 5.14 -25.97 -10.89
C VAL A 237 6.29 -24.99 -11.08
N LYS A 238 7.35 -25.15 -10.29
CA LYS A 238 8.56 -24.31 -10.31
C LYS A 238 9.11 -24.02 -11.72
N ASP A 239 9.17 -25.02 -12.59
CA ASP A 239 9.69 -24.84 -13.95
C ASP A 239 8.82 -23.90 -14.79
N GLN A 240 7.49 -23.93 -14.60
CA GLN A 240 6.57 -23.02 -15.28
C GLN A 240 6.77 -21.57 -14.80
N LEU A 241 7.05 -21.36 -13.50
CA LEU A 241 7.35 -20.03 -12.97
C LEU A 241 8.61 -19.45 -13.61
N PHE A 242 9.65 -20.27 -13.78
CA PHE A 242 10.85 -19.83 -14.50
C PHE A 242 10.57 -19.51 -15.96
N GLU A 243 9.81 -20.35 -16.66
CA GLU A 243 9.41 -20.08 -18.04
C GLU A 243 8.68 -18.73 -18.16
N TYR A 244 7.73 -18.45 -17.27
CA TYR A 244 7.01 -17.19 -17.29
C TYR A 244 7.92 -15.98 -16.98
N LEU A 245 8.87 -16.12 -16.06
CA LEU A 245 9.86 -15.07 -15.78
C LEU A 245 10.81 -14.86 -16.97
N ASP A 246 11.20 -15.93 -17.67
CA ASP A 246 12.02 -15.85 -18.89
C ASP A 246 11.25 -15.14 -20.02
N ILE A 247 9.95 -15.44 -20.20
CA ILE A 247 9.06 -14.75 -21.15
C ILE A 247 8.98 -13.25 -20.81
N LEU A 248 8.73 -12.91 -19.54
CA LEU A 248 8.70 -11.53 -19.08
C LEU A 248 10.03 -10.82 -19.32
N GLY A 249 11.16 -11.42 -18.95
CA GLY A 249 12.48 -10.84 -19.14
C GLY A 249 12.80 -10.58 -20.61
N ASN A 250 12.46 -11.51 -21.50
CA ASN A 250 12.62 -11.33 -22.95
C ASN A 250 11.73 -10.22 -23.50
N TYR A 251 10.49 -10.10 -23.01
CA TYR A 251 9.59 -9.02 -23.38
C TYR A 251 10.14 -7.64 -22.98
N ILE A 252 10.60 -7.49 -21.73
CA ILE A 252 11.17 -6.23 -21.23
C ILE A 252 12.44 -5.84 -21.99
N LYS A 253 13.30 -6.80 -22.35
CA LYS A 253 14.48 -6.52 -23.19
C LYS A 253 14.13 -5.97 -24.56
N ARG A 254 13.00 -6.41 -25.16
CA ARG A 254 12.53 -5.95 -26.48
C ARG A 254 11.72 -4.67 -26.41
N LYS A 255 10.94 -4.50 -25.34
CA LYS A 255 10.06 -3.36 -25.08
C LYS A 255 10.39 -2.82 -23.68
N PRO A 256 11.50 -2.08 -23.52
CA PRO A 256 11.82 -1.46 -22.25
C PRO A 256 10.69 -0.49 -21.85
N ASP A 257 10.51 -0.30 -20.54
CA ASP A 257 9.57 0.68 -19.99
C ASP A 257 8.09 0.47 -20.38
N SER A 258 7.73 -0.77 -20.73
CA SER A 258 6.40 -1.15 -21.19
C SER A 258 5.45 -1.62 -20.08
N LEU A 259 5.98 -2.05 -18.94
CA LEU A 259 5.20 -2.69 -17.89
C LEU A 259 5.58 -2.22 -16.49
N TYR A 260 4.57 -1.83 -15.72
CA TYR A 260 4.66 -1.74 -14.27
C TYR A 260 4.36 -3.09 -13.65
N ILE A 261 5.07 -3.43 -12.57
CA ILE A 261 4.76 -4.52 -11.65
C ILE A 261 4.24 -3.94 -10.35
N ASN A 262 3.05 -4.35 -9.96
CA ASN A 262 2.46 -4.11 -8.67
C ASN A 262 2.58 -5.39 -7.85
N THR A 263 3.05 -5.30 -6.62
CA THR A 263 3.24 -6.50 -5.80
C THR A 263 3.07 -6.23 -4.33
N LEU A 264 2.91 -7.31 -3.59
CA LEU A 264 3.00 -7.39 -2.14
C LEU A 264 4.42 -7.87 -1.79
N CYS A 265 5.05 -7.20 -0.85
CA CYS A 265 6.43 -7.51 -0.47
C CYS A 265 6.67 -7.27 1.02
N GLN A 266 7.77 -7.82 1.52
CA GLN A 266 8.30 -7.50 2.83
C GLN A 266 9.59 -6.71 2.70
N THR A 267 9.74 -5.74 3.58
CA THR A 267 11.02 -5.08 3.85
C THR A 267 11.67 -5.75 5.06
N HIS A 268 13.00 -5.81 5.04
CA HIS A 268 13.80 -6.12 6.23
C HIS A 268 14.47 -4.82 6.68
N ARG A 269 15.80 -4.80 6.71
CA ARG A 269 16.57 -3.56 6.78
C ARG A 269 16.47 -2.82 5.44
N ILE A 270 16.21 -1.52 5.49
CA ILE A 270 16.20 -0.65 4.31
C ILE A 270 17.57 0.02 4.18
N ASP A 271 18.15 -0.11 3.00
CA ASP A 271 19.28 0.67 2.52
C ASP A 271 18.78 1.48 1.32
N MET A 272 18.73 2.80 1.46
CA MET A 272 18.19 3.67 0.40
C MET A 272 19.07 3.68 -0.86
N ASN A 273 20.36 3.28 -0.77
CA ASN A 273 21.21 3.12 -1.95
C ASN A 273 20.96 1.81 -2.68
N LYS A 274 20.36 0.82 -2.00
CA LYS A 274 20.09 -0.51 -2.53
C LYS A 274 18.79 -1.06 -1.92
N LEU A 275 17.66 -0.52 -2.36
CA LEU A 275 16.36 -0.92 -1.86
C LEU A 275 16.00 -2.32 -2.35
N VAL A 276 15.99 -3.31 -1.46
CA VAL A 276 15.58 -4.69 -1.77
C VAL A 276 14.27 -5.01 -1.07
N LEU A 277 13.27 -5.43 -1.84
CA LEU A 277 11.94 -5.81 -1.36
C LEU A 277 11.68 -7.29 -1.69
N TYR A 278 11.25 -8.08 -0.71
CA TYR A 278 11.12 -9.53 -0.85
C TYR A 278 9.69 -9.90 -1.20
N VAL A 279 9.49 -10.59 -2.32
CA VAL A 279 8.18 -11.09 -2.77
C VAL A 279 8.19 -12.60 -2.60
N TYR A 280 7.41 -13.10 -1.65
CA TYR A 280 7.46 -14.51 -1.24
C TYR A 280 6.43 -15.41 -1.93
N ASP A 281 5.48 -14.84 -2.67
CA ASP A 281 4.36 -15.57 -3.24
C ASP A 281 4.17 -15.16 -4.73
N PRO A 282 4.10 -16.11 -5.67
CA PRO A 282 3.98 -15.87 -7.11
C PRO A 282 2.60 -15.36 -7.53
N ASP A 283 1.60 -15.41 -6.64
CA ASP A 283 0.29 -14.79 -6.86
C ASP A 283 0.26 -13.31 -6.47
N PHE A 284 1.29 -12.79 -5.77
CA PHE A 284 1.36 -11.38 -5.38
C PHE A 284 1.50 -10.41 -6.55
N PRO A 285 2.34 -10.67 -7.58
CA PRO A 285 2.51 -9.74 -8.68
C PRO A 285 1.26 -9.62 -9.58
N SER A 286 0.82 -8.38 -9.80
CA SER A 286 0.02 -7.98 -10.97
C SER A 286 0.79 -7.00 -11.85
N PHE A 287 0.38 -6.86 -13.10
CA PHE A 287 1.14 -6.11 -14.11
C PHE A 287 0.24 -5.12 -14.83
N ILE A 288 0.74 -3.93 -15.10
CA ILE A 288 -0.02 -2.84 -15.74
C ILE A 288 0.77 -2.33 -16.94
N LEU A 289 0.14 -2.18 -18.11
CA LEU A 289 0.81 -1.59 -19.27
C LEU A 289 1.08 -0.11 -19.03
N SER A 290 2.30 0.34 -19.30
CA SER A 290 2.64 1.75 -19.20
C SER A 290 1.90 2.59 -20.23
N SER A 291 1.68 2.05 -21.44
CA SER A 291 0.94 2.72 -22.52
C SER A 291 -0.57 2.78 -22.28
N ASN A 292 -1.12 1.96 -21.38
CA ASN A 292 -2.52 1.95 -21.01
C ASN A 292 -2.69 1.47 -19.56
N PRO A 293 -2.65 2.40 -18.58
CA PRO A 293 -2.73 2.07 -17.15
C PRO A 293 -4.04 1.40 -16.68
N ASP A 294 -5.07 1.34 -17.54
CA ASP A 294 -6.31 0.62 -17.28
C ASP A 294 -6.23 -0.86 -17.68
N ARG A 295 -5.22 -1.25 -18.47
CA ARG A 295 -4.98 -2.63 -18.88
C ARG A 295 -4.06 -3.33 -17.87
N GLU A 296 -4.68 -4.11 -16.98
CA GLU A 296 -4.01 -4.87 -15.91
C GLU A 296 -4.07 -6.39 -16.15
N PHE A 297 -2.96 -7.09 -15.90
CA PHE A 297 -2.85 -8.55 -15.85
C PHE A 297 -2.70 -9.00 -14.41
N LYS A 298 -3.66 -9.81 -13.94
CA LYS A 298 -3.79 -10.18 -12.52
C LYS A 298 -2.73 -11.17 -12.00
N SER A 299 -1.91 -11.71 -12.88
CA SER A 299 -0.88 -12.70 -12.52
C SER A 299 0.17 -12.84 -13.61
N LEU A 300 1.34 -13.35 -13.22
CA LEU A 300 2.45 -13.64 -14.11
C LEU A 300 2.06 -14.62 -15.23
N SER A 301 1.29 -15.67 -14.93
CA SER A 301 0.81 -16.63 -15.94
C SER A 301 -0.08 -15.99 -17.00
N THR A 302 -1.01 -15.10 -16.59
CA THR A 302 -1.87 -14.35 -17.51
C THR A 302 -1.04 -13.43 -18.39
N LEU A 303 -0.06 -12.72 -17.82
CA LEU A 303 0.83 -11.86 -18.59
C LEU A 303 1.64 -12.68 -19.60
N ALA A 304 2.28 -13.76 -19.17
CA ALA A 304 3.09 -14.61 -20.03
C ALA A 304 2.27 -15.16 -21.22
N SER A 305 1.03 -15.60 -20.97
CA SER A 305 0.12 -16.02 -22.04
C SER A 305 -0.18 -14.90 -23.05
N MET A 306 -0.41 -13.67 -22.58
CA MET A 306 -0.69 -12.53 -23.45
C MET A 306 0.53 -12.10 -24.28
N ILE A 307 1.74 -12.23 -23.72
CA ILE A 307 3.00 -12.02 -24.44
C ILE A 307 3.18 -13.10 -25.52
N SER A 308 3.06 -14.37 -25.15
CA SER A 308 3.29 -15.50 -26.06
C SER A 308 2.29 -15.56 -27.22
N THR A 309 1.09 -14.99 -27.03
CA THR A 309 0.07 -14.86 -28.08
C THR A 309 0.17 -13.57 -28.89
N ASN A 310 1.19 -12.73 -28.65
CA ASN A 310 1.35 -11.40 -29.26
C ASN A 310 0.12 -10.48 -29.08
N ALA A 311 -0.64 -10.68 -28.00
CA ALA A 311 -1.77 -9.81 -27.65
C ALA A 311 -1.30 -8.47 -27.03
N ILE A 312 -0.01 -8.36 -26.70
CA ILE A 312 0.72 -7.17 -26.23
C ILE A 312 2.18 -7.16 -26.70
#